data_AF-A0A016TP33-F1
#
_entry.id   AF-A0A016TP33-F1
#
_cell.length_a   1.000
_cell.length_b   1.000
_cell.length_c   1.000
_cell.angle_alpha   90.00
_cell.angle_beta   90.00
_cell.angle_gamma   90.00
#
_symmetry.space_group_name_H-M   'P 1'
#
loop_
_entity.id
_entity.type
_entity.pdbx_description
1 polymer ?
#
loop_
_entity_poly.entity_id
_entity_poly.type
_entity_poly.pdbx_seq_one_letter_code
_entity_poly.pdbx_strand_id
1 'polypeptide(L)'
;MVQESTMICVDNSEWMRNGDFVPTRMQCQQDAANLILQCKLRANPENAVGLLSMANHVQVLSTMTQESGRLFMKLHQLEPQASCFTVSLSFSVFSAADRLILTALGVLQL
;
A
#
# COMPACT_ATOMS: atom_id res chain seq x y z
N MET A 1 16.98 -14.86 2.84
CA MET A 1 15.75 -14.58 3.61
C MET A 1 14.76 -15.72 3.34
N VAL A 2 13.82 -15.97 4.27
CA VAL A 2 12.73 -16.95 4.13
C VAL A 2 11.64 -16.41 3.20
N GLN A 3 10.85 -17.28 2.58
CA GLN A 3 9.71 -16.89 1.74
C GLN A 3 8.67 -16.15 2.56
N GLU A 4 8.26 -14.99 2.08
CA GLU A 4 7.21 -14.18 2.70
C GLU A 4 6.15 -13.72 1.71
N SER A 5 4.92 -13.64 2.22
CA SER A 5 3.76 -13.16 1.48
C SER A 5 3.36 -11.81 2.05
N THR A 6 3.51 -10.73 1.27
CA THR A 6 3.24 -9.37 1.74
C THR A 6 1.99 -8.79 1.08
N MET A 7 1.02 -8.34 1.86
CA MET A 7 -0.14 -7.57 1.38
C MET A 7 0.07 -6.10 1.70
N ILE A 8 -0.02 -5.24 0.69
CA ILE A 8 0.08 -3.79 0.84
C ILE A 8 -1.32 -3.20 0.76
N CYS A 9 -1.75 -2.50 1.81
CA CYS A 9 -3.00 -1.75 1.81
C CYS A 9 -2.73 -0.26 1.54
N VAL A 10 -3.34 0.28 0.49
CA VAL A 10 -3.24 1.68 0.09
C VAL A 10 -4.56 2.37 0.40
N ASP A 11 -4.49 3.41 1.21
CA ASP A 11 -5.60 4.33 1.44
C ASP A 11 -5.75 5.27 0.22
N ASN A 12 -6.97 5.37 -0.30
CA ASN A 12 -7.31 6.31 -1.37
C ASN A 12 -8.56 7.15 -1.00
N SER A 13 -8.75 7.39 0.29
CA SER A 13 -9.75 8.30 0.81
C SER A 13 -9.49 9.76 0.40
N GLU A 14 -10.49 10.61 0.62
CA GLU A 14 -10.45 12.04 0.30
C GLU A 14 -9.27 12.77 1.00
N TRP A 15 -8.85 12.29 2.17
CA TRP A 15 -7.71 12.82 2.93
C TRP A 15 -6.37 12.78 2.18
N MET A 16 -6.27 11.94 1.14
CA MET A 16 -5.08 11.84 0.29
C MET A 16 -5.01 12.95 -0.77
N ARG A 17 -6.06 13.77 -0.92
CA ARG A 17 -6.04 15.01 -1.72
C ARG A 17 -5.36 16.17 -1.00
N ASN A 18 -5.09 16.03 0.30
CA ASN A 18 -4.44 17.07 1.06
C ASN A 18 -3.03 17.31 0.50
N GLY A 19 -2.70 18.58 0.27
CA GLY A 19 -1.45 19.06 -0.33
C GLY A 19 -0.38 19.44 0.67
N ASP A 20 -0.44 18.95 1.89
CA ASP A 20 0.63 19.03 2.89
C ASP A 20 1.86 18.16 2.49
N PHE A 21 1.58 17.07 1.75
CA PHE A 21 2.45 16.25 0.91
C PHE A 21 2.87 16.93 -0.41
N VAL A 22 4.15 17.29 -0.63
CA VAL A 22 4.66 17.61 -1.99
C VAL A 22 5.20 16.33 -2.65
N PRO A 23 4.77 15.94 -3.87
CA PRO A 23 3.80 16.60 -4.76
C PRO A 23 2.31 16.39 -4.40
N THR A 24 1.92 15.21 -3.93
CA THR A 24 0.64 14.92 -3.26
C THR A 24 0.83 13.76 -2.28
N ARG A 25 0.04 13.67 -1.19
CA ARG A 25 0.07 12.52 -0.26
C ARG A 25 -0.06 11.17 -0.99
N MET A 26 -0.97 11.10 -1.96
CA MET A 26 -1.20 9.91 -2.76
C MET A 26 0.02 9.47 -3.57
N GLN A 27 0.71 10.40 -4.23
CA GLN A 27 1.92 10.08 -5.00
C GLN A 27 3.04 9.58 -4.09
N CYS A 28 3.27 10.25 -2.95
CA CYS A 28 4.25 9.79 -1.97
C CYS A 28 3.95 8.37 -1.46
N GLN A 29 2.66 8.06 -1.28
CA GLN A 29 2.21 6.74 -0.85
C GLN A 29 2.41 5.67 -1.93
N GLN A 30 2.13 5.99 -3.20
CA GLN A 30 2.38 5.11 -4.34
C GLN A 30 3.88 4.80 -4.49
N ASP A 31 4.73 5.82 -4.34
CA ASP A 31 6.18 5.68 -4.40
C ASP A 31 6.72 4.81 -3.26
N ALA A 32 6.25 5.04 -2.03
CA ALA A 32 6.61 4.23 -0.87
C ALA A 32 6.17 2.76 -1.03
N ALA A 33 4.94 2.52 -1.50
CA ALA A 33 4.44 1.17 -1.78
C ALA A 33 5.28 0.46 -2.85
N ASN A 34 5.66 1.17 -3.91
CA ASN A 34 6.49 0.64 -4.98
C ASN A 34 7.91 0.30 -4.49
N LEU A 35 8.50 1.13 -3.62
CA LEU A 35 9.80 0.86 -3.02
C LEU A 35 9.76 -0.41 -2.17
N ILE A 36 8.75 -0.57 -1.31
CA ILE A 36 8.57 -1.77 -0.48
C ILE A 36 8.39 -3.00 -1.36
N LEU A 37 7.55 -2.91 -2.40
CA LEU A 37 7.33 -3.99 -3.36
C LEU A 37 8.66 -4.45 -3.99
N GLN A 38 9.46 -3.50 -4.50
CA GLN A 38 10.75 -3.82 -5.12
C GLN A 38 11.72 -4.44 -4.12
N CYS A 39 11.78 -3.92 -2.88
CA CYS A 39 12.61 -4.50 -1.83
C CYS A 39 12.19 -5.95 -1.52
N LYS A 40 10.89 -6.22 -1.41
CA LYS A 40 10.36 -7.55 -1.10
C LYS A 40 10.58 -8.57 -2.23
N LEU A 41 10.36 -8.17 -3.49
CA LEU A 41 10.61 -9.03 -4.65
C LEU A 41 12.10 -9.29 -4.89
N ARG A 42 12.98 -8.31 -4.58
CA ARG A 42 14.45 -8.51 -4.68
C ARG A 42 15.01 -9.33 -3.52
N ALA A 43 14.36 -9.30 -2.36
CA ALA A 43 14.81 -10.04 -1.18
C ALA A 43 14.72 -11.56 -1.37
N ASN A 44 13.68 -12.03 -2.07
CA ASN A 44 13.54 -13.44 -2.45
C ASN A 44 12.65 -13.52 -3.71
N PRO A 45 13.11 -14.19 -4.79
CA PRO A 45 12.32 -14.36 -6.02
C PRO A 45 11.02 -15.14 -5.83
N GLU A 46 10.87 -15.89 -4.74
CA GLU A 46 9.65 -16.62 -4.41
C GLU A 46 8.63 -15.77 -3.62
N ASN A 47 9.00 -14.56 -3.20
CA ASN A 47 8.08 -13.67 -2.49
C ASN A 47 6.99 -13.19 -3.42
N ALA A 48 5.77 -13.16 -2.92
CA ALA A 48 4.63 -12.61 -3.63
C ALA A 48 4.10 -11.40 -2.87
N VAL A 49 3.61 -10.42 -3.62
CA VAL A 49 3.01 -9.21 -3.06
C VAL A 49 1.61 -9.03 -3.61
N GLY A 50 0.66 -8.73 -2.73
CA GLY A 50 -0.70 -8.34 -3.11
C GLY A 50 -0.99 -6.89 -2.76
N LEU A 51 -2.01 -6.33 -3.40
CA LEU A 51 -2.37 -4.93 -3.29
C LEU A 51 -3.87 -4.76 -3.02
N LEU A 52 -4.18 -4.03 -1.95
CA LEU A 52 -5.52 -3.70 -1.50
C LEU A 52 -5.71 -2.18 -1.52
N SER A 53 -6.87 -1.72 -1.93
CA SER A 53 -7.30 -0.33 -1.83
C SER A 53 -8.35 -0.21 -0.73
N MET A 54 -8.17 0.76 0.16
CA MET A 54 -9.05 1.05 1.28
C MET A 54 -9.54 2.49 1.18
N ALA A 55 -10.66 2.70 0.49
CA ALA A 55 -11.42 3.95 0.55
C ALA A 55 -12.80 3.68 1.14
N ASN A 56 -13.88 3.89 0.38
CA ASN A 56 -15.24 3.64 0.86
C ASN A 56 -15.54 2.15 1.10
N HIS A 57 -14.89 1.28 0.33
CA HIS A 57 -14.92 -0.17 0.52
C HIS A 57 -13.55 -0.75 0.21
N VAL A 58 -13.23 -1.86 0.85
CA VAL A 58 -11.97 -2.57 0.60
C VAL A 58 -12.07 -3.26 -0.76
N GLN A 59 -11.20 -2.88 -1.70
CA GLN A 59 -11.08 -3.51 -3.01
C GLN A 59 -9.75 -4.24 -3.14
N VAL A 60 -9.79 -5.46 -3.67
CA VAL A 60 -8.58 -6.19 -4.05
C VAL A 60 -8.17 -5.75 -5.46
N LEU A 61 -7.09 -4.97 -5.55
CA LEU A 61 -6.56 -4.50 -6.83
C LEU A 61 -5.72 -5.59 -7.52
N SER A 62 -4.98 -6.33 -6.70
CA SER A 62 -4.18 -7.47 -7.15
C SER A 62 -4.05 -8.47 -6.03
N THR A 63 -4.21 -9.75 -6.36
CA THR A 63 -3.90 -10.86 -5.45
C THR A 63 -2.38 -11.04 -5.34
N MET A 64 -1.94 -12.07 -4.61
CA MET A 64 -0.53 -12.44 -4.51
C MET A 64 0.08 -12.63 -5.91
N THR A 65 0.95 -11.71 -6.32
CA THR A 65 1.64 -11.75 -7.61
C THR A 65 3.12 -11.40 -7.45
N GLN A 66 3.94 -11.92 -8.37
CA GLN A 66 5.36 -11.58 -8.50
C GLN A 66 5.58 -10.53 -9.60
N GLU A 67 4.53 -10.18 -10.36
CA GLU A 67 4.59 -9.23 -11.46
C GLU A 67 4.61 -7.78 -10.96
N SER A 68 5.81 -7.26 -10.70
CA SER A 68 6.00 -5.87 -10.27
C SER A 68 5.36 -4.84 -11.21
N GLY A 69 5.42 -5.06 -12.52
CA GLY A 69 4.82 -4.16 -13.52
C GLY A 69 3.30 -4.04 -13.41
N ARG A 70 2.61 -5.15 -13.11
CA ARG A 70 1.14 -5.14 -12.93
C ARG A 70 0.74 -4.39 -11.68
N LEU A 71 1.48 -4.57 -10.59
CA LEU A 71 1.27 -3.86 -9.33
C LEU A 71 1.56 -2.36 -9.49
N PHE A 72 2.63 -2.01 -10.20
CA PHE A 72 2.98 -0.61 -10.50
C PHE A 72 1.86 0.10 -11.26
N MET A 73 1.32 -0.52 -12.31
CA MET A 73 0.21 0.04 -13.09
C MET A 73 -1.05 0.21 -12.25
N LYS A 74 -1.36 -0.77 -11.38
CA LYS A 74 -2.53 -0.69 -10.50
C LYS A 74 -2.39 0.38 -9.42
N LEU A 75 -1.19 0.58 -8.88
CA LEU A 75 -0.90 1.66 -7.92
C LEU A 75 -1.13 3.03 -8.54
N HIS A 76 -0.60 3.28 -9.74
CA HIS A 76 -0.69 4.59 -10.40
C HIS A 76 -2.07 4.89 -11.00
N GLN A 77 -2.92 3.86 -11.18
CA GLN A 77 -4.32 4.02 -11.58
C GLN A 77 -5.24 4.41 -10.41
N LEU A 78 -4.73 4.42 -9.17
CA LEU A 78 -5.54 4.81 -8.02
C LEU A 78 -5.78 6.31 -8.02
N GLU A 79 -7.06 6.68 -7.95
CA GLU A 79 -7.50 8.04 -7.74
C GLU A 79 -8.18 8.19 -6.36
N PRO A 80 -8.11 9.40 -5.76
CA PRO A 80 -8.72 9.66 -4.46
C PRO A 80 -10.25 9.72 -4.58
N GLN A 81 -10.92 8.86 -3.81
CA GLN A 81 -12.38 8.76 -3.75
C GLN A 81 -12.95 9.71 -2.69
N ALA A 82 -14.11 10.31 -2.99
CA ALA A 82 -14.75 11.36 -2.19
C ALA A 82 -15.47 10.87 -0.92
N SER A 83 -15.49 9.56 -0.64
CA SER A 83 -16.11 9.04 0.59
C SER A 83 -15.06 8.31 1.42
N CYS A 84 -14.88 8.80 2.64
CA CYS A 84 -14.04 8.18 3.65
C CYS A 84 -14.88 7.10 4.37
N PHE A 85 -14.57 5.82 4.16
CA PHE A 85 -14.91 4.84 5.18
C PHE A 85 -13.94 5.10 6.34
N THR A 86 -14.45 5.54 7.48
CA THR A 86 -13.65 5.70 8.70
C THR A 86 -13.32 4.31 9.24
N VAL A 87 -12.36 3.65 8.61
CA VAL A 87 -11.47 2.73 9.29
C VAL A 87 -10.13 3.44 9.27
N SER A 88 -9.79 4.04 10.40
CA SER A 88 -8.50 4.66 10.68
C SER A 88 -7.40 3.60 10.58
N LEU A 89 -7.04 3.20 9.37
CA LEU A 89 -6.00 2.22 9.11
C LEU A 89 -4.91 2.92 8.33
N SER A 90 -4.14 3.70 9.08
CA SER A 90 -2.83 4.20 8.68
C SER A 90 -2.00 3.04 8.15
N PHE A 91 -1.79 3.01 6.83
CA PHE A 91 -0.83 2.20 6.08
C PHE A 91 -0.42 0.87 6.75
N SER A 92 -1.27 -0.15 6.69
CA SER A 92 -0.92 -1.49 7.17
C SER A 92 -0.36 -2.35 6.04
N VAL A 93 0.94 -2.61 6.07
CA VAL A 93 1.54 -3.71 5.30
C VAL A 93 1.30 -4.99 6.10
N PHE A 94 0.48 -5.90 5.59
CA PHE A 94 0.15 -7.17 6.22
C PHE A 94 1.01 -8.28 5.61
N SER A 95 2.14 -8.63 6.24
CA SER A 95 2.92 -9.81 5.85
C SER A 95 2.32 -11.06 6.49
N ALA A 96 1.79 -11.97 5.68
CA ALA A 96 1.09 -13.17 6.11
C ALA A 96 2.04 -14.33 6.50
N ALA A 97 3.36 -14.17 6.35
CA ALA A 97 4.28 -15.29 6.53
C ALA A 97 4.94 -15.38 7.90
N ASP A 98 5.29 -14.29 8.56
CA ASP A 98 5.91 -14.37 9.89
C ASP A 98 5.88 -13.01 10.58
N ARG A 99 5.36 -13.00 11.81
CA ARG A 99 5.48 -11.94 12.85
C ARG A 99 5.25 -10.50 12.37
N LEU A 100 4.07 -9.99 12.72
CA LEU A 100 3.77 -8.60 13.11
C LEU A 100 4.96 -7.61 13.02
N ILE A 101 5.22 -7.04 11.85
CA ILE A 101 6.01 -5.81 11.72
C ILE A 101 5.04 -4.71 11.33
N LEU A 102 4.41 -4.16 12.37
CA LEU A 102 3.63 -2.95 12.34
C LEU A 102 4.62 -1.78 12.34
N THR A 103 5.12 -1.33 11.18
CA THR A 103 5.83 -0.04 11.11
C THR A 103 4.80 1.08 11.13
N ALA A 104 4.39 1.45 12.35
CA ALA A 104 3.70 2.68 12.64
C ALA A 104 4.64 3.86 12.37
N LEU A 105 4.52 4.50 11.21
CA LEU A 105 4.92 5.90 11.06
C LEU A 105 3.75 6.72 11.60
N GLY A 106 3.97 7.21 12.83
CA GLY A 106 2.97 7.88 13.64
C GLY A 106 2.32 9.08 12.98
N VAL A 107 1.03 9.22 13.29
CA VAL A 107 0.34 10.46 13.65
C VAL A 107 1.14 11.74 13.36
N LEU A 108 0.71 12.49 12.35
CA LEU A 108 0.57 13.93 12.51
C LEU A 108 -0.73 14.35 11.82
N GLN A 109 -1.84 14.14 12.53
CA GLN A 109 -2.97 15.07 12.40
C GLN A 109 -2.54 16.36 13.09
N LEU A 110 -2.27 17.39 12.29
CA LEU A 110 -2.54 18.79 12.62
C LEU A 110 -3.52 19.30 11.57
#